data_AF-A0A3N1HG02-F1
#
_entry.id   AF-A0A3N1HG02-F1
#
_cell.length_a   1.000
_cell.length_b   1.000
_cell.length_c   1.000
_cell.angle_alpha   90.00
_cell.angle_beta   90.00
_cell.angle_gamma   90.00
#
_symmetry.space_group_name_H-M   'P 1'
#
loop_
_entity.id
_entity.type
_entity.pdbx_description
1 polymer ?
#
loop_
_entity_poly.entity_id
_entity_poly.type
_entity_poly.pdbx_seq_one_letter_code
_entity_poly.pdbx_strand_id
1 'polypeptide(L)'
;MSGGYQVDPDELAAFAGRLDEVSDEVRATASALEQPSGDLGPEGVTEAVDRLVAEWAAVLRGVELDAVADALRAAGETYRQADELRHD
;
A
#
# COMPACT_ATOMS: atom_id res chain seq x y z
N MET A 1 -32.55 20.38 -5.53
CA MET A 1 -31.52 20.02 -6.54
C MET A 1 -30.40 19.34 -5.79
N SER A 2 -30.36 18.01 -5.85
CA SER A 2 -29.33 17.23 -5.17
C SER A 2 -28.02 17.50 -5.91
N GLY A 3 -27.15 18.32 -5.32
CA GLY A 3 -25.77 18.43 -5.80
C GLY A 3 -25.14 17.06 -5.64
N GLY A 4 -25.14 16.29 -6.72
CA GLY A 4 -24.64 14.92 -6.73
C GLY A 4 -23.17 14.93 -6.36
N TYR A 5 -22.75 13.92 -5.60
CA TYR A 5 -21.35 13.68 -5.28
C TYR A 5 -20.58 13.50 -6.60
N GLN A 6 -19.86 14.53 -7.04
CA GLN A 6 -19.04 14.46 -8.23
C GLN A 6 -17.67 13.95 -7.80
N VAL A 7 -17.36 12.71 -8.18
CA VAL A 7 -16.05 12.12 -7.95
C VAL A 7 -15.12 12.62 -9.04
N ASP A 8 -13.95 13.12 -8.65
CA ASP A 8 -12.89 13.52 -9.57
C ASP A 8 -11.98 12.29 -9.87
N PRO A 9 -11.98 11.76 -11.10
CA PRO A 9 -11.12 10.63 -11.47
C PRO A 9 -9.62 10.93 -11.37
N ASP A 10 -9.21 12.18 -11.47
CA ASP A 10 -7.80 12.58 -11.36
C ASP A 10 -7.34 12.57 -9.90
N GLU A 11 -8.21 12.96 -8.97
CA GLU A 11 -7.94 12.81 -7.53
C GLU A 11 -7.79 11.35 -7.13
N LEU A 12 -8.64 10.46 -7.68
CA LEU A 12 -8.52 9.01 -7.46
C LEU A 12 -7.21 8.46 -8.00
N ALA A 13 -6.80 8.87 -9.21
CA ALA A 13 -5.53 8.47 -9.80
C ALA A 13 -4.33 8.96 -8.98
N ALA A 14 -4.36 10.22 -8.52
CA ALA A 14 -3.32 10.79 -7.67
C ALA A 14 -3.22 10.07 -6.32
N PHE A 15 -4.36 9.66 -5.73
CA PHE A 15 -4.35 8.89 -4.50
C PHE A 15 -3.83 7.46 -4.70
N ALA A 16 -4.20 6.79 -5.79
CA ALA A 16 -3.62 5.50 -6.17
C ALA A 16 -2.10 5.56 -6.32
N GLY A 17 -1.57 6.63 -6.95
CA GLY A 17 -0.12 6.84 -7.05
C GLY A 17 0.57 6.97 -5.69
N ARG A 18 -0.03 7.71 -4.73
CA ARG A 18 0.50 7.78 -3.36
C ARG A 18 0.49 6.42 -2.64
N LEU A 19 -0.50 5.57 -2.93
CA LEU A 19 -0.55 4.23 -2.35
C LEU A 19 0.56 3.33 -2.91
N ASP A 20 0.91 3.45 -4.20
CA ASP A 20 2.06 2.74 -4.76
C ASP A 20 3.36 3.17 -4.07
N GLU A 21 3.56 4.49 -3.89
CA GLU A 21 4.75 5.04 -3.22
C GLU A 21 4.90 4.48 -1.79
N VAL A 22 3.80 4.45 -1.03
CA VAL A 22 3.79 3.88 0.33
C VAL A 22 3.97 2.37 0.31
N SER A 23 3.40 1.67 -0.68
CA SER A 23 3.60 0.22 -0.85
C SER A 23 5.07 -0.13 -1.07
N ASP A 24 5.77 0.65 -1.91
CA ASP A 24 7.19 0.50 -2.14
C ASP A 24 8.01 0.79 -0.86
N GLU A 25 7.66 1.81 -0.09
CA GLU A 25 8.30 2.11 1.20
C GLU A 25 8.08 0.99 2.23
N VAL A 26 6.88 0.43 2.30
CA VAL A 26 6.55 -0.71 3.18
C VAL A 26 7.36 -1.95 2.78
N ARG A 27 7.46 -2.24 1.48
CA ARG A 27 8.25 -3.35 0.94
C ARG A 27 9.74 -3.18 1.21
N ALA A 28 10.26 -1.96 1.06
CA ALA A 28 11.64 -1.63 1.40
C ALA A 28 11.90 -1.81 2.90
N THR A 29 10.99 -1.35 3.75
CA THR A 29 11.09 -1.51 5.22
C THR A 29 11.07 -2.99 5.62
N ALA A 30 10.15 -3.78 5.06
CA ALA A 30 10.10 -5.23 5.31
C ALA A 30 11.42 -5.92 4.89
N SER A 31 12.00 -5.50 3.77
CA SER A 31 13.28 -6.04 3.28
C SER A 31 14.47 -5.62 4.15
N ALA A 32 14.43 -4.42 4.73
CA ALA A 32 15.46 -3.95 5.66
C ALA A 32 15.41 -4.71 7.00
N LEU A 33 14.21 -5.06 7.47
CA LEU A 33 14.03 -5.86 8.68
C LEU A 33 14.65 -7.26 8.54
N GLU A 34 14.56 -7.90 7.39
CA GLU A 34 15.13 -9.25 7.20
C GLU A 34 16.66 -9.31 7.15
N GLN A 35 17.35 -8.17 7.25
CA GLN A 35 18.79 -8.16 7.36
C GLN A 35 19.23 -8.74 8.71
N PRO A 36 20.31 -9.55 8.75
CA PRO A 36 20.79 -10.14 9.99
C PRO A 36 21.11 -9.07 11.04
N SER A 37 20.57 -9.24 12.25
CA SER A 37 20.75 -8.31 13.37
C SER A 37 22.20 -8.18 13.85
N GLY A 38 23.06 -9.14 13.47
CA GLY A 38 24.40 -9.31 14.03
C GLY A 38 24.37 -9.93 15.43
N ASP A 39 25.53 -9.96 16.09
CA ASP A 39 25.60 -10.41 17.47
C ASP A 39 25.08 -9.33 18.43
N LEU A 40 23.93 -9.60 19.05
CA LEU A 40 23.28 -8.70 20.01
C LEU A 40 23.64 -9.03 21.48
N GLY A 41 24.56 -9.97 21.71
CA GLY A 41 25.09 -10.29 23.03
C GLY A 41 24.69 -11.69 23.53
N PRO A 42 24.06 -11.84 24.71
CA PRO A 42 23.87 -13.15 25.32
C PRO A 42 23.11 -14.14 24.44
N GLU A 43 23.41 -15.43 24.63
CA GLU A 43 22.72 -16.53 23.93
C GLU A 43 21.20 -16.39 24.06
N GLY A 44 20.51 -16.52 22.92
CA GLY A 44 19.05 -16.42 22.82
C GLY A 44 18.51 -15.00 22.55
N VAL A 45 19.27 -13.93 22.81
CA VAL A 45 18.81 -12.56 22.51
C VAL A 45 18.72 -12.34 21.00
N THR A 46 19.77 -12.68 20.27
CA THR A 46 19.80 -12.59 18.80
C THR A 46 18.67 -13.39 18.16
N GLU A 47 18.46 -14.64 18.58
CA GLU A 47 17.40 -15.50 18.06
C GLU A 47 15.98 -14.95 18.35
N ALA A 48 15.78 -14.35 19.52
CA ALA A 48 14.51 -13.73 19.87
C ALA A 48 14.23 -12.48 19.02
N VAL A 49 15.25 -11.66 18.78
CA VAL A 49 15.13 -10.47 17.92
C VAL A 49 14.91 -10.87 16.47
N ASP A 50 15.67 -11.83 15.94
CA ASP A 50 15.51 -12.32 14.57
C ASP A 50 14.09 -12.86 14.34
N ARG A 51 13.50 -13.56 15.32
CA ARG A 51 12.11 -14.02 15.25
C ARG A 51 11.11 -12.86 15.24
N LEU A 52 11.26 -11.91 16.16
CA LEU A 52 10.38 -10.74 16.24
C LEU A 52 10.40 -9.93 14.94
N VAL A 53 11.59 -9.72 14.40
CA VAL A 53 11.81 -8.96 13.18
C VAL A 53 11.24 -9.69 11.95
N ALA A 54 11.37 -11.03 11.89
CA ALA A 54 10.72 -11.84 10.86
C ALA A 54 9.18 -11.76 10.93
N GLU A 55 8.59 -11.78 12.13
CA GLU A 55 7.15 -11.59 12.32
C GLU A 55 6.70 -10.21 11.84
N TRP A 56 7.45 -9.15 12.13
CA TRP A 56 7.14 -7.79 11.67
C TRP A 56 7.26 -7.66 10.15
N ALA A 57 8.31 -8.22 9.55
CA ALA A 57 8.46 -8.24 8.09
C ALA A 57 7.28 -8.96 7.42
N ALA A 58 6.79 -10.06 8.00
CA ALA A 58 5.61 -10.77 7.51
C ALA A 58 4.33 -9.92 7.59
N VAL A 59 4.12 -9.20 8.71
CA VAL A 59 2.98 -8.27 8.86
C VAL A 59 3.03 -7.16 7.80
N LEU A 60 4.19 -6.55 7.57
CA LEU A 60 4.35 -5.48 6.58
C LEU A 60 4.08 -5.98 5.15
N ARG A 61 4.49 -7.21 4.81
CA ARG A 61 4.16 -7.83 3.51
C ARG A 61 2.70 -8.15 3.33
N GLY A 62 1.97 -8.34 4.43
CA GLY A 62 0.52 -8.56 4.41
C GLY A 62 -0.29 -7.30 4.14
N VAL A 63 0.33 -6.12 4.05
CA VAL A 63 -0.37 -4.88 3.76
C VAL A 63 -0.61 -4.76 2.25
N GLU A 64 -1.86 -4.96 1.82
CA GLU A 64 -2.26 -5.00 0.40
C GLU A 64 -2.54 -3.61 -0.20
N LEU A 65 -1.61 -2.65 -0.07
CA LEU A 65 -1.81 -1.29 -0.60
C LEU A 65 -1.95 -1.24 -2.12
N ASP A 66 -1.22 -2.10 -2.84
CA ASP A 66 -1.30 -2.23 -4.29
C ASP A 66 -2.73 -2.58 -4.75
N ALA A 67 -3.40 -3.49 -4.03
CA ALA A 67 -4.77 -3.90 -4.34
C ALA A 67 -5.77 -2.75 -4.14
N VAL A 68 -5.54 -1.89 -3.14
CA VAL A 68 -6.36 -0.68 -2.91
C VAL A 68 -6.11 0.34 -4.03
N ALA A 69 -4.86 0.53 -4.45
CA ALA A 69 -4.51 1.42 -5.55
C ALA A 69 -5.18 0.98 -6.87
N ASP A 70 -5.16 -0.33 -7.17
CA ASP A 70 -5.83 -0.90 -8.35
C ASP A 70 -7.35 -0.71 -8.31
N ALA A 71 -7.97 -0.90 -7.14
CA ALA A 71 -9.40 -0.65 -6.97
C ALA A 71 -9.77 0.82 -7.23
N LEU A 72 -8.93 1.77 -6.79
CA LEU A 72 -9.15 3.20 -7.05
C LEU A 72 -8.98 3.57 -8.52
N ARG A 73 -8.02 2.97 -9.22
CA ARG A 73 -7.87 3.14 -10.68
C ARG A 73 -9.10 2.62 -11.43
N ALA A 74 -9.59 1.44 -11.05
CA ALA A 74 -10.80 0.84 -11.63
C ALA A 74 -12.05 1.70 -11.37
N ALA A 75 -12.18 2.26 -10.17
CA ALA A 75 -13.26 3.19 -9.86
C ALA A 75 -13.15 4.47 -10.69
N GLY A 76 -11.96 5.08 -10.79
CA GLY A 76 -11.74 6.27 -11.61
C GLY A 76 -12.08 6.05 -13.08
N GLU A 77 -11.72 4.90 -13.64
CA GLU A 77 -12.08 4.53 -15.01
C GLU A 77 -13.59 4.39 -15.20
N THR A 78 -14.29 3.81 -14.22
CA THR A 78 -15.76 3.70 -14.24
C THR A 78 -16.41 5.09 -14.25
N TYR A 79 -15.89 6.05 -13.48
CA TYR A 79 -16.41 7.42 -13.47
C TYR A 79 -16.16 8.15 -14.80
N ARG A 80 -14.98 7.99 -15.43
CA ARG A 80 -14.70 8.58 -16.75
C ARG A 80 -15.68 8.08 -17.81
N GLN A 81 -15.89 6.76 -17.88
CA GLN A 81 -16.82 6.17 -18.83
C GLN A 81 -18.26 6.66 -18.60
N ALA A 82 -18.68 6.82 -17.35
CA ALA A 82 -20.00 7.37 -17.03
C ALA A 82 -20.16 8.84 -17.44
N ASP A 83 -19.12 9.65 -17.28
CA ASP A 83 -19.12 11.04 -17.73
C ASP A 83 -19.15 11.15 -19.25
N GLU A 84 -18.35 10.36 -19.97
CA GLU A 84 -18.37 10.30 -21.45
C GLU A 84 -19.77 9.97 -21.99
N LEU A 85 -20.42 8.93 -21.44
CA LEU A 85 -21.79 8.54 -21.82
C LEU A 85 -22.86 9.59 -21.52
N ARG A 86 -22.61 10.51 -20.57
CA ARG A 86 -23.54 11.60 -20.24
C ARG A 86 -23.41 12.79 -21.20
N HIS A 87 -22.28 12.87 -21.91
CA HIS A 87 -21.95 13.98 -22.80
C HIS A 87 -22.25 13.69 -24.28
N ASP A 88 -22.64 12.46 -24.63
CA ASP A 88 -23.23 12.03 -25.92
C ASP A 88 -24.77 12.16 -25.95
#